data_AF-A0A436FDD6-F1
#
_entry.id   AF-A0A436FDD6-F1
#
_cell.length_a   1.000
_cell.length_b   1.000
_cell.length_c   1.000
_cell.angle_alpha   90.00
_cell.angle_beta   90.00
_cell.angle_gamma   90.00
#
_symmetry.space_group_name_H-M   'P 1'
#
loop_
_entity.id
_entity.type
_entity.pdbx_description
1 polymer ?
#
loop_
_entity_poly.entity_id
_entity_poly.type
_entity_poly.pdbx_seq_one_letter_code
_entity_poly.pdbx_strand_id
1 'polypeptide(L)' 'MTELKFAFLEEPPFCFAGASGEVSGCDVELARRLGDMLGLASFKPIEAEFAELLPGLGEGRWTMTTGLFVSE' A
#
# COMPACT_ATOMS: atom_id res chain seq x y z
N MET A 1 13.06 14.21 -0.86
CA MET A 1 11.78 14.04 -1.56
C MET A 1 11.16 12.77 -0.99
N THR A 2 9.89 12.80 -0.55
CA THR A 2 9.30 11.75 0.29
C THR A 2 8.79 10.58 -0.57
N GLU A 3 9.02 9.34 -0.14
CA GLU A 3 8.58 8.10 -0.80
C GLU A 3 7.26 7.60 -0.18
N LEU A 4 6.33 7.11 -1.03
CA LEU A 4 5.14 6.39 -0.59
C LEU A 4 5.45 4.90 -0.46
N LYS A 5 5.68 4.44 0.78
CA LYS A 5 5.80 3.03 1.10
C LYS A 5 4.40 2.49 1.39
N PHE A 6 3.89 1.66 0.50
CA PHE A 6 2.52 1.16 0.55
C PHE A 6 2.52 -0.33 0.91
N ALA A 7 2.11 -0.64 2.15
CA ALA A 7 1.96 -2.03 2.60
C ALA A 7 0.60 -2.60 2.19
N PHE A 8 0.59 -3.74 1.52
CA PHE A 8 -0.61 -4.37 0.98
C PHE A 8 -0.70 -5.86 1.30
N LEU A 9 -1.93 -6.38 1.26
CA LEU A 9 -2.25 -7.81 1.28
C LEU A 9 -2.58 -8.30 -0.13
N GLU A 10 -2.18 -9.51 -0.47
CA GLU A 10 -2.61 -10.16 -1.71
C GLU A 10 -4.10 -10.55 -1.59
N GLU A 11 -4.97 -9.71 -2.15
CA GLU A 11 -6.42 -9.87 -2.13
C GLU A 11 -7.04 -9.25 -3.41
N PRO A 12 -7.18 -10.02 -4.50
CA PRO A 12 -7.93 -9.57 -5.67
C PRO A 12 -9.41 -9.29 -5.30
N PRO A 13 -10.01 -8.18 -5.80
CA PRO A 13 -9.50 -7.26 -6.81
C PRO A 13 -8.79 -6.01 -6.23
N PHE A 14 -8.50 -5.96 -4.94
CA PHE A 14 -7.97 -4.79 -4.24
C PHE A 14 -6.48 -4.59 -4.47
N CYS A 15 -5.69 -5.63 -4.22
CA CYS A 15 -4.24 -5.67 -4.42
C CYS A 15 -3.82 -7.07 -4.87
N PHE A 16 -3.02 -7.18 -5.91
CA PHE A 16 -2.50 -8.46 -6.40
C PHE A 16 -1.26 -8.27 -7.25
N ALA A 17 -0.31 -9.19 -7.13
CA ALA A 17 0.86 -9.23 -8.00
C ALA A 17 0.56 -9.95 -9.33
N GLY A 18 0.93 -9.31 -10.44
CA GLY A 18 0.96 -9.95 -11.75
C GLY A 18 2.15 -10.91 -11.90
N ALA A 19 2.15 -11.71 -12.98
CA ALA A 19 3.24 -12.66 -13.25
C ALA A 19 4.62 -12.02 -13.42
N SER A 20 4.67 -10.72 -13.74
CA SER A 20 5.90 -9.91 -13.84
C SER A 20 6.36 -9.32 -12.50
N GLY A 21 5.61 -9.53 -11.41
CA GLY A 21 5.83 -8.90 -10.11
C GLY A 21 5.26 -7.48 -10.00
N GLU A 22 4.54 -6.99 -11.02
CA GLU A 22 3.86 -5.70 -10.95
C GLU A 22 2.63 -5.79 -10.03
N VAL A 23 2.56 -4.90 -9.05
CA VAL A 23 1.41 -4.84 -8.12
C VAL A 23 0.32 -3.96 -8.74
N SER A 24 -0.90 -4.48 -8.77
CA SER A 24 -2.10 -3.90 -9.38
C SER A 24 -3.34 -4.11 -8.51
N GLY A 25 -4.43 -3.41 -8.83
CA GLY A 25 -5.70 -3.50 -8.11
C GLY A 25 -6.25 -2.13 -7.71
N CYS A 26 -7.49 -2.06 -7.24
CA CYS A 26 -8.13 -0.76 -6.98
C CYS A 26 -7.43 0.05 -5.89
N ASP A 27 -6.93 -0.62 -4.84
CA ASP A 27 -6.25 0.05 -3.72
C ASP A 27 -4.87 0.55 -4.14
N VAL A 28 -4.19 -0.21 -5.02
CA VAL A 28 -2.91 0.18 -5.60
C VAL A 28 -3.05 1.44 -6.45
N GLU A 29 -4.08 1.50 -7.30
CA GLU A 29 -4.35 2.67 -8.14
C GLU A 29 -4.75 3.89 -7.30
N LEU A 30 -5.52 3.70 -6.22
CA LEU A 30 -5.82 4.75 -5.25
C LEU A 30 -4.54 5.29 -4.60
N ALA A 31 -3.66 4.40 -4.10
CA ALA A 31 -2.42 4.79 -3.45
C ALA A 31 -1.47 5.54 -4.42
N ARG A 32 -1.32 5.05 -5.66
CA ARG A 32 -0.57 5.76 -6.71
C ARG A 32 -1.13 7.16 -6.96
N ARG A 33 -2.45 7.27 -7.15
CA ARG A 33 -3.10 8.55 -7.41
C ARG A 33 -2.92 9.54 -6.27
N LEU A 34 -2.99 9.08 -5.02
CA LEU A 34 -2.69 9.90 -3.85
C LEU A 34 -1.22 10.34 -3.82
N GLY A 35 -0.29 9.44 -4.14
CA GLY A 35 1.13 9.78 -4.27
C GLY A 35 1.40 10.88 -5.29
N ASP A 36 0.79 10.78 -6.47
CA ASP A 36 0.87 11.79 -7.53
C ASP A 36 0.29 13.14 -7.08
N MET A 37 -0.90 13.12 -6.45
CA MET A 37 -1.57 14.34 -5.95
C MET A 37 -0.76 15.05 -4.87
N LEU A 38 -0.01 14.31 -4.07
CA LEU A 38 0.85 14.83 -2.99
C LEU A 38 2.27 15.19 -3.47
N GLY A 39 2.60 14.94 -4.74
CA GLY A 39 3.94 15.20 -5.29
C GLY A 39 5.04 14.33 -4.67
N LEU A 40 4.71 13.09 -4.28
CA LEU A 40 5.68 12.13 -3.73
C LEU A 40 6.62 11.63 -4.83
N ALA A 41 7.86 11.32 -4.46
CA ALA A 41 8.93 11.04 -5.41
C ALA A 41 8.87 9.64 -6.02
N SER A 42 8.34 8.68 -5.26
CA SER A 42 8.29 7.27 -5.64
C SER A 42 7.13 6.56 -4.96
N PHE A 43 6.69 5.48 -5.61
CA PHE A 43 5.71 4.53 -5.09
C PHE A 43 6.41 3.18 -4.90
N LYS A 44 6.40 2.67 -3.67
CA LYS A 44 7.04 1.41 -3.30
C LYS A 44 6.02 0.48 -2.65
N PRO A 45 5.45 -0.48 -3.39
CA PRO A 45 4.58 -1.49 -2.81
C PRO A 45 5.39 -2.49 -2.00
N ILE A 46 4.85 -2.93 -0.86
CA ILE A 46 5.45 -3.87 0.08
C ILE A 46 4.37 -4.88 0.45
N GLU A 47 4.55 -6.14 0.06
CA GLU A 47 3.67 -7.21 0.53
C GLU A 47 3.90 -7.42 2.03
N ALA A 48 2.82 -7.55 2.79
CA ALA A 48 2.85 -7.70 4.24
C ALA A 48 1.74 -8.66 4.71
N GLU A 49 1.85 -9.17 5.93
CA GLU A 49 0.79 -9.94 6.56
C GLU A 49 -0.23 -9.04 7.28
N PHE A 50 -1.50 -9.48 7.40
CA PHE A 50 -2.57 -8.67 7.99
C PHE A 50 -2.22 -8.19 9.41
N ALA A 51 -1.62 -9.08 10.21
CA ALA A 51 -1.18 -8.79 11.57
C ALA A 51 -0.08 -7.71 11.65
N GLU A 52 0.61 -7.44 10.55
CA GLU A 52 1.70 -6.48 10.50
C GLU A 52 1.25 -5.07 10.11
N LEU A 53 0.15 -4.92 9.36
CA LEU A 53 -0.27 -3.68 8.69
C LEU A 53 -0.30 -2.46 9.63
N LEU A 54 -0.97 -2.58 10.77
CA LEU A 54 -1.09 -1.50 11.76
C LEU A 54 0.18 -1.31 12.59
N PRO A 55 0.80 -2.36 13.17
CA PRO A 55 2.08 -2.23 13.87
C PRO A 55 3.17 -1.57 13.02
N GLY A 56 3.33 -2.02 11.76
CA GLY A 56 4.36 -1.47 10.88
C GLY A 56 4.10 -0.03 10.42
N LEU A 57 2.82 0.40 10.39
CA LEU A 57 2.50 1.82 10.20
C LEU A 57 2.95 2.64 11.42
N GLY A 58 2.65 2.17 12.63
CA GLY A 58 3.05 2.82 13.88
C GLY A 58 4.57 2.88 14.08
N GLU A 59 5.30 1.87 13.59
CA GLU A 59 6.77 1.80 13.61
C GLU A 59 7.44 2.58 12.46
N GLY A 60 6.67 3.09 11.49
CA GLY A 60 7.20 3.79 10.32
C GLY A 60 7.90 2.89 9.28
N ARG A 61 7.61 1.57 9.30
CA ARG A 61 8.09 0.63 8.25
C ARG A 61 7.53 1.00 6.88
N TRP A 62 6.30 1.52 6.85
CA TRP A 62 5.62 2.09 5.69
C TRP A 62 4.86 3.36 6.06
N THR A 63 4.37 4.08 5.05
CA THR A 63 3.65 5.34 5.21
C THR A 63 2.16 5.22 4.92
N MET A 64 1.72 4.12 4.31
CA MET A 64 0.32 3.86 3.98
C MET A 64 0.04 2.36 3.97
N THR A 65 -1.18 1.99 4.34
CA THR A 65 -1.77 0.66 4.11
C THR A 65 -3.27 0.80 3.83
N THR A 66 -3.88 -0.18 3.16
CA THR A 66 -5.32 -0.24 2.85
C THR A 66 -5.88 -1.62 3.25
N GLY A 67 -7.11 -1.94 2.86
CA GLY A 67 -7.74 -3.24 3.20
C GLY A 67 -8.13 -3.39 4.67
N LEU A 68 -8.33 -2.28 5.40
CA LEU A 68 -8.72 -2.28 6.80
C LEU A 68 -10.15 -1.77 6.99
N PHE A 69 -10.92 -2.48 7.82
CA PHE A 69 -12.18 -1.96 8.34
C PHE A 69 -11.90 -0.94 9.44
N VAL A 70 -12.59 0.20 9.37
CA VAL A 70 -12.59 1.19 10.46
C VAL A 70 -13.55 0.69 11.53
N SER A 71 -13.05 0.50 12.76
CA SER A 71 -13.86 0.21 13.94
C SER A 71 -14.10 1.47 14.77
N GLU A 72 -15.11 1.44 15.65
CA GLU A 72 -15.33 2.47 16.68
C GLU A 72 -14.29 2.42 17.80
#